data_AF-A0A810DVR7-F1
#
_entry.id   AF-A0A810DVR7-F1
#
_cell.length_a   1.000
_cell.length_b   1.000
_cell.length_c   1.000
_cell.angle_alpha   90.00
_cell.angle_beta   90.00
_cell.angle_gamma   90.00
#
_symmetry.space_group_name_H-M   'P 1'
#
loop_
_entity.id
_entity.type
_entity.pdbx_description
1 polymer ?
#
loop_
_entity_poly.entity_id
_entity_poly.type
_entity_poly.pdbx_seq_one_letter_code
_entity_poly.pdbx_strand_id
1 'polypeptide(L)'
;MGEEPRIDSFHLGLTVSLDKEQEEERWIVDVGLGDMPYEPLPLQAGAYEQGPFTYGVKESGVVKNGWRLEHDLPAPFIGVDFAPEAVLNMEEFEPKHDYYSRSANSPWMDLFLIQHRHALGSNELRGCIWSKRGPRSNEKVEIRNKSKWLEVLGDIFGEHLVNYSNQERDDLWKKVLKNHEEWKKSKGN
;
A
#
# COMPACT_ATOMS: atom_id res chain seq x y z
N MET A 1 -13.22 3.03 -0.14
CA MET A 1 -13.85 1.77 -0.59
C MET A 1 -13.17 1.47 -1.91
N GLY A 2 -12.64 0.26 -2.09
CA GLY A 2 -11.86 -0.07 -3.30
C GLY A 2 -12.70 0.18 -4.56
N GLU A 3 -12.12 0.90 -5.52
CA GLU A 3 -12.73 1.12 -6.84
C GLU A 3 -12.80 -0.21 -7.62
N GLU A 4 -13.66 -0.27 -8.63
CA GLU A 4 -13.84 -1.45 -9.50
C GLU A 4 -12.52 -1.91 -10.16
N PRO A 5 -12.31 -3.22 -10.38
CA PRO A 5 -11.14 -3.74 -11.09
C PRO A 5 -10.91 -3.05 -12.44
N ARG A 6 -9.66 -2.62 -12.72
CA ARG A 6 -9.30 -1.85 -13.91
C ARG A 6 -7.79 -1.88 -14.19
N ILE A 7 -7.41 -1.54 -15.42
CA ILE A 7 -6.04 -1.22 -15.82
C ILE A 7 -5.99 0.28 -16.10
N ASP A 8 -5.30 1.04 -15.25
CA ASP A 8 -5.39 2.52 -15.28
C ASP A 8 -4.11 3.26 -14.86
N SER A 9 -3.02 2.53 -14.65
CA SER A 9 -1.67 3.07 -14.40
C SER A 9 -1.55 3.88 -13.10
N PHE A 10 -2.50 3.80 -12.17
CA PHE A 10 -2.39 4.42 -10.83
C PHE A 10 -1.50 3.63 -9.86
N HIS A 11 -1.11 2.42 -10.23
CA HIS A 11 -0.17 1.58 -9.49
C HIS A 11 0.79 0.87 -10.46
N LEU A 12 2.04 0.71 -10.04
CA LEU A 12 3.08 0.01 -10.78
C LEU A 12 3.56 -1.17 -9.94
N GLY A 13 3.41 -2.38 -10.48
CA GLY A 13 4.10 -3.58 -10.01
C GLY A 13 4.89 -4.23 -11.14
N LEU A 14 5.73 -5.20 -10.81
CA LEU A 14 6.61 -5.87 -11.77
C LEU A 14 6.20 -7.33 -11.97
N THR A 15 6.35 -7.81 -13.19
CA THR A 15 6.46 -9.25 -13.46
C THR A 15 7.90 -9.57 -13.81
N VAL A 16 8.45 -10.63 -13.22
CA VAL A 16 9.85 -11.02 -13.36
C VAL A 16 9.92 -12.45 -13.88
N SER A 17 10.58 -12.65 -15.02
CA SER A 17 10.92 -13.96 -15.55
C SER A 17 12.32 -14.38 -15.09
N LEU A 18 12.45 -15.61 -14.64
CA LEU A 18 13.73 -16.24 -14.32
C LEU A 18 13.97 -17.37 -15.32
N ASP A 19 15.06 -17.27 -16.08
CA ASP A 19 15.49 -18.33 -17.00
C ASP A 19 16.04 -19.52 -16.20
N LYS A 20 15.29 -20.62 -16.16
CA LYS A 20 15.78 -21.93 -15.74
C LYS A 20 15.92 -22.83 -16.96
N GLU A 21 16.83 -23.81 -16.89
CA GLU A 21 17.22 -24.66 -18.02
C GLU A 21 16.06 -25.42 -18.71
N GLN A 22 14.88 -25.52 -18.09
CA GLN A 22 13.77 -26.35 -18.57
C GLN A 22 12.40 -25.66 -18.59
N GLU A 23 12.14 -24.65 -17.76
CA GLU A 23 10.85 -23.93 -17.70
C GLU A 23 11.05 -22.45 -17.32
N GLU A 24 10.26 -21.54 -17.90
CA GLU A 24 10.23 -20.13 -17.52
C GLU A 24 9.41 -19.95 -16.24
N GLU A 25 10.04 -19.53 -15.15
CA GLU A 25 9.34 -19.16 -13.93
C GLU A 25 9.04 -17.66 -13.92
N ARG A 26 7.76 -17.31 -13.79
CA ARG A 26 7.31 -15.91 -13.73
C ARG A 26 6.74 -15.57 -12.36
N TRP A 27 7.04 -14.37 -11.90
CA TRP A 27 6.72 -13.91 -10.55
C TRP A 27 6.11 -12.50 -10.59
N ILE A 28 5.11 -12.25 -9.74
CA ILE A 28 4.66 -10.91 -9.36
C ILE A 28 5.59 -10.42 -8.26
N VAL A 29 6.25 -9.29 -8.51
CA VAL A 29 7.10 -8.60 -7.54
C VAL A 29 6.55 -7.19 -7.35
N ASP A 30 6.07 -6.91 -6.14
CA ASP A 30 5.47 -5.64 -5.82
C ASP A 30 5.90 -5.18 -4.44
N VAL A 31 6.53 -4.00 -4.40
CA VAL A 31 7.02 -3.35 -3.18
C VAL A 31 6.38 -1.97 -2.97
N GLY A 32 5.37 -1.63 -3.78
CA GLY A 32 4.72 -0.32 -3.81
C GLY A 32 3.30 -0.30 -3.25
N LEU A 33 2.66 -1.46 -3.08
CA LEU A 33 1.27 -1.58 -2.57
C LEU A 33 1.10 -1.31 -1.06
N GLY A 34 2.20 -1.14 -0.33
CA GLY A 34 2.16 -0.81 1.10
C GLY A 34 1.98 -2.02 2.01
N ASP A 35 0.77 -2.59 2.09
CA ASP A 35 0.43 -3.68 3.03
C ASP A 35 0.42 -5.11 2.42
N MET A 36 0.80 -5.25 1.16
CA MET A 36 0.93 -6.53 0.45
C MET A 36 1.86 -6.43 -0.77
N PRO A 37 2.35 -7.56 -1.31
CA PRO A 37 2.74 -8.79 -0.62
C PRO A 37 4.07 -8.61 0.16
N TYR A 38 4.46 -9.60 0.97
CA TYR A 38 5.77 -9.60 1.67
C TYR A 38 6.89 -10.26 0.84
N GLU A 39 6.57 -11.37 0.18
CA GLU A 39 7.45 -12.08 -0.74
C GLU A 39 6.88 -12.05 -2.17
N PRO A 40 7.72 -12.23 -3.21
CA PRO A 40 7.25 -12.47 -4.56
C PRO A 40 6.22 -13.60 -4.63
N LEU A 41 5.22 -13.44 -5.49
CA LEU A 41 4.19 -14.44 -5.72
C LEU A 41 4.35 -15.06 -7.10
N PRO A 42 4.19 -16.37 -7.30
CA PRO A 42 4.20 -16.94 -8.64
C PRO A 42 3.10 -16.32 -9.50
N LEU A 43 3.41 -16.01 -10.76
CA LEU A 43 2.44 -15.57 -11.76
C LEU A 43 1.66 -16.79 -12.29
N GLN A 44 0.96 -17.46 -11.38
CA GLN A 44 0.22 -18.69 -11.59
C GLN A 44 -1.02 -18.69 -10.70
N ALA A 45 -2.13 -19.20 -11.23
CA ALA A 45 -3.38 -19.26 -10.50
C ALA A 45 -3.24 -20.09 -9.21
N GLY A 46 -3.61 -19.53 -8.07
CA GLY A 46 -3.44 -20.17 -6.77
C GLY A 46 -3.76 -19.27 -5.58
N ALA A 47 -3.69 -19.86 -4.39
CA ALA A 47 -3.74 -19.15 -3.12
C ALA A 47 -2.38 -19.31 -2.42
N TYR A 48 -1.81 -18.21 -1.96
CA TYR A 48 -0.46 -18.16 -1.42
C TYR A 48 -0.46 -17.54 -0.03
N GLU A 49 -0.04 -18.33 0.95
CA GLU A 49 0.06 -17.89 2.34
C GLU A 49 1.41 -17.18 2.57
N GLN A 50 1.36 -16.01 3.23
CA GLN A 50 2.54 -15.29 3.66
C GLN A 50 2.34 -14.77 5.09
N GLY A 51 2.75 -15.57 6.07
CA GLY A 51 2.48 -15.29 7.48
C GLY A 51 0.97 -15.35 7.76
N PRO A 52 0.34 -14.31 8.30
CA PRO A 52 -1.09 -14.35 8.65
C PRO A 52 -2.04 -14.00 7.48
N PHE A 53 -1.53 -13.79 6.26
CA PHE A 53 -2.33 -13.34 5.11
C PHE A 53 -2.31 -14.37 3.99
N THR A 54 -3.43 -14.53 3.30
CA THR A 54 -3.56 -15.36 2.09
C THR A 54 -3.88 -14.49 0.88
N TYR A 55 -3.00 -14.50 -0.13
CA TYR A 55 -3.19 -13.76 -1.38
C TYR A 55 -3.66 -14.70 -2.49
N GLY A 56 -4.60 -14.24 -3.31
CA GLY A 56 -5.02 -14.97 -4.51
C GLY A 56 -4.28 -14.46 -5.73
N VAL A 57 -3.87 -15.35 -6.62
CA VAL A 57 -3.48 -14.99 -7.99
C VAL A 57 -4.43 -15.73 -8.92
N LYS A 58 -4.98 -15.02 -9.91
CA LYS A 58 -5.88 -15.61 -10.91
C LYS A 58 -5.85 -14.81 -12.21
N GLU A 59 -6.44 -15.36 -13.26
CA GLU A 59 -6.64 -14.62 -14.51
C GLU A 59 -7.49 -13.36 -14.25
N SER A 60 -7.10 -12.24 -14.88
CA SER A 60 -7.85 -11.00 -14.79
C SER A 60 -9.21 -11.13 -15.46
N GLY A 61 -10.26 -10.66 -14.79
CA GLY A 61 -11.58 -10.51 -15.39
C GLY A 61 -11.75 -9.23 -16.21
N VAL A 62 -10.74 -8.34 -16.19
CA VAL A 62 -10.77 -7.01 -16.81
C VAL A 62 -10.08 -7.00 -18.16
N VAL A 63 -8.96 -7.70 -18.28
CA VAL A 63 -8.14 -7.74 -19.51
C VAL A 63 -7.75 -9.19 -19.83
N LYS A 64 -7.91 -9.57 -21.09
CA LYS A 64 -7.57 -10.92 -21.57
C LYS A 64 -6.07 -11.17 -21.39
N ASN A 65 -5.71 -12.36 -20.90
CA ASN A 65 -4.32 -12.76 -20.59
C ASN A 65 -3.65 -11.95 -19.47
N GLY A 66 -4.38 -11.03 -18.82
CA GLY A 66 -3.89 -10.35 -17.62
C GLY A 66 -4.00 -11.21 -16.37
N TRP A 67 -3.42 -10.71 -15.30
CA TRP A 67 -3.43 -11.37 -13.99
C TRP A 67 -4.04 -10.46 -12.95
N ARG A 68 -4.66 -11.05 -11.95
CA ARG A 68 -5.20 -10.36 -10.79
C ARG A 68 -4.54 -10.90 -9.53
N LEU A 69 -3.99 -9.99 -8.75
CA LEU A 69 -3.53 -10.22 -7.39
C LEU A 69 -4.64 -9.80 -6.43
N GLU A 70 -5.18 -10.74 -5.66
CA GLU A 70 -6.25 -10.52 -4.68
C GLU A 70 -5.69 -10.35 -3.28
N HIS A 71 -6.25 -9.37 -2.55
CA HIS A 71 -5.86 -9.08 -1.18
C HIS A 71 -6.57 -10.05 -0.20
N ASP A 72 -5.87 -10.45 0.86
CA ASP A 72 -6.47 -11.06 2.05
C ASP A 72 -7.50 -10.11 2.70
N LEU A 73 -8.77 -10.52 2.80
CA LEU A 73 -9.85 -9.66 3.30
C LEU A 73 -10.11 -9.88 4.80
N PRO A 74 -10.47 -8.82 5.56
CA PRO A 74 -10.79 -7.47 5.11
C PRO A 74 -9.57 -6.57 4.88
N ALA A 75 -9.61 -5.79 3.79
CA ALA A 75 -8.54 -4.88 3.39
C ALA A 75 -9.06 -3.54 2.82
N PRO A 76 -8.20 -2.50 2.70
CA PRO A 76 -8.60 -1.19 2.15
C PRO A 76 -9.01 -1.25 0.67
N PHE A 77 -8.49 -2.23 -0.07
CA PHE A 77 -8.81 -2.54 -1.46
C PHE A 77 -8.81 -4.06 -1.67
N ILE A 78 -9.48 -4.52 -2.72
CA ILE A 78 -9.74 -5.95 -2.96
C ILE A 78 -8.64 -6.67 -3.76
N GLY A 79 -7.70 -5.92 -4.34
CA GLY A 79 -6.64 -6.42 -5.20
C GLY A 79 -6.28 -5.46 -6.33
N VAL A 80 -5.36 -5.88 -7.19
CA VAL A 80 -4.89 -5.14 -8.36
C VAL A 80 -4.82 -6.05 -9.59
N ASP A 81 -4.99 -5.47 -10.77
CA ASP A 81 -4.92 -6.16 -12.05
C ASP A 81 -3.66 -5.72 -12.81
N PHE A 82 -3.01 -6.70 -13.43
CA PHE A 82 -1.80 -6.55 -14.24
C PHE A 82 -2.16 -6.83 -15.70
N ALA A 83 -1.89 -5.86 -16.56
CA ALA A 83 -2.02 -6.01 -18.00
C ALA A 83 -0.94 -6.98 -18.53
N PRO A 84 -1.22 -7.76 -19.59
CA PRO A 84 -0.23 -8.67 -20.17
C PRO A 84 0.88 -7.93 -20.94
N GLU A 85 0.65 -6.69 -21.36
CA GLU A 85 1.61 -5.92 -22.15
C GLU A 85 2.80 -5.48 -21.30
N ALA A 86 4.01 -5.74 -21.81
CA ALA A 86 5.22 -5.20 -21.22
C ALA A 86 5.25 -3.67 -21.40
N VAL A 87 5.37 -2.96 -20.28
CA VAL A 87 5.59 -1.51 -20.29
C VAL A 87 7.10 -1.25 -20.45
N LEU A 88 7.47 -0.54 -21.52
CA LEU A 88 8.89 -0.36 -21.91
C LEU A 88 9.58 0.81 -21.21
N ASN A 89 8.81 1.76 -20.66
CA ASN A 89 9.31 2.97 -20.02
C ASN A 89 8.32 3.49 -18.96
N MET A 90 8.69 4.55 -18.24
CA MET A 90 7.84 5.10 -17.17
C MET A 90 6.72 6.02 -17.66
N GLU A 91 6.67 6.37 -18.96
CA GLU A 91 5.76 7.39 -19.51
C GLU A 91 4.29 7.01 -19.27
N GLU A 92 3.96 5.71 -19.26
CA GLU A 92 2.62 5.20 -18.97
C GLU A 92 2.12 5.58 -17.55
N PHE A 93 3.03 5.68 -16.58
CA PHE A 93 2.70 5.95 -15.18
C PHE A 93 2.85 7.43 -14.81
N GLU A 94 3.61 8.20 -15.58
CA GLU A 94 3.90 9.61 -15.29
C GLU A 94 2.65 10.49 -15.07
N PRO A 95 1.59 10.43 -15.91
CA PRO A 95 0.40 11.26 -15.72
C PRO A 95 -0.34 10.94 -14.41
N LYS A 96 -0.39 9.67 -14.03
CA LYS A 96 -1.07 9.22 -12.81
C LYS A 96 -0.25 9.53 -11.57
N HIS A 97 1.06 9.38 -11.67
CA HIS A 97 1.99 9.80 -10.62
C HIS A 97 1.95 11.32 -10.39
N ASP A 98 1.91 12.14 -11.45
CA ASP A 98 1.73 13.59 -11.37
C ASP A 98 0.43 13.94 -10.63
N TYR A 99 -0.68 13.32 -11.04
CA TYR A 99 -1.96 13.53 -10.38
C TYR A 99 -1.91 13.14 -8.90
N TYR A 100 -1.45 11.94 -8.55
CA TYR A 100 -1.39 11.50 -7.15
C TYR A 100 -0.46 12.36 -6.29
N SER A 101 0.63 12.88 -6.86
CA SER A 101 1.65 13.61 -6.10
C SER A 101 1.38 15.11 -5.99
N ARG A 102 0.69 15.71 -6.97
CA ARG A 102 0.59 17.17 -7.10
C ARG A 102 -0.84 17.71 -7.19
N SER A 103 -1.83 16.89 -7.56
CA SER A 103 -3.20 17.35 -7.70
C SER A 103 -3.83 17.66 -6.35
N ALA A 104 -4.49 18.82 -6.23
CA ALA A 104 -5.32 19.14 -5.08
C ALA A 104 -6.50 18.17 -4.91
N ASN A 105 -6.88 17.45 -5.98
CA ASN A 105 -7.92 16.43 -5.95
C ASN A 105 -7.38 15.02 -5.67
N SER A 106 -6.07 14.87 -5.42
CA SER A 106 -5.49 13.57 -5.09
C SER A 106 -6.07 13.05 -3.78
N PRO A 107 -6.45 11.75 -3.69
CA PRO A 107 -6.89 11.15 -2.44
C PRO A 107 -5.78 11.14 -1.36
N TRP A 108 -4.52 11.35 -1.77
CA TRP A 108 -3.35 11.39 -0.89
C TRP A 108 -3.05 12.79 -0.35
N MET A 109 -3.66 13.85 -0.90
CA MET A 109 -3.29 15.24 -0.59
C MET A 109 -3.48 15.61 0.90
N ASP A 110 -4.54 15.08 1.50
CA ASP A 110 -4.94 15.34 2.90
C ASP A 110 -4.88 14.11 3.79
N LEU A 111 -4.25 13.04 3.30
CA LEU A 111 -4.09 11.80 4.02
C LEU A 111 -2.63 11.56 4.37
N PHE A 112 -2.33 11.50 5.66
CA PHE A 112 -1.08 10.88 6.10
C PHE A 112 -1.27 9.37 6.16
N LEU A 113 -0.47 8.65 5.40
CA LEU A 113 -0.46 7.19 5.38
C LEU A 113 0.98 6.69 5.28
N ILE A 114 1.34 5.80 6.20
CA ILE A 114 2.52 4.97 6.08
C ILE A 114 2.12 3.54 6.41
N GLN A 115 2.57 2.61 5.57
CA GLN A 115 2.29 1.19 5.69
C GLN A 115 3.60 0.43 5.69
N HIS A 116 3.65 -0.64 6.47
CA HIS A 116 4.81 -1.50 6.60
C HIS A 116 4.35 -2.95 6.69
N ARG A 117 4.67 -3.73 5.65
CA ARG A 117 4.47 -5.18 5.59
C ARG A 117 5.73 -5.91 6.04
N HIS A 118 5.59 -6.90 6.92
CA HIS A 118 6.69 -7.73 7.41
C HIS A 118 6.24 -9.19 7.58
N ALA A 119 7.16 -10.17 7.68
CA ALA A 119 6.84 -11.61 7.69
C ALA A 119 5.63 -12.01 8.55
N LEU A 120 5.53 -11.48 9.78
CA LEU A 120 4.49 -11.84 10.75
C LEU A 120 3.20 -10.99 10.71
N GLY A 121 3.06 -10.00 9.82
CA GLY A 121 1.96 -9.05 9.91
C GLY A 121 2.16 -7.75 9.12
N SER A 122 1.39 -6.73 9.47
CA SER A 122 1.53 -5.38 8.90
C SER A 122 1.27 -4.31 9.95
N ASN A 123 1.87 -3.14 9.76
CA ASN A 123 1.58 -1.92 10.50
C ASN A 123 1.05 -0.85 9.53
N GLU A 124 0.12 -0.04 10.00
CA GLU A 124 -0.36 1.15 9.30
C GLU A 124 -0.44 2.31 10.30
N LEU A 125 0.07 3.47 9.92
CA LEU A 125 -0.23 4.72 10.60
C LEU A 125 -0.97 5.64 9.62
N ARG A 126 -2.26 5.81 9.88
CA ARG A 126 -3.19 6.61 9.08
C ARG A 126 -3.65 7.81 9.89
N GLY A 127 -3.17 8.99 9.55
CA GLY A 127 -3.35 10.20 10.35
C GLY A 127 -2.81 9.98 11.77
N CYS A 128 -3.71 9.98 12.75
CA CYS A 128 -3.40 9.71 14.15
C CYS A 128 -3.76 8.28 14.60
N ILE A 129 -4.17 7.38 13.71
CA ILE A 129 -4.49 5.99 14.06
C ILE A 129 -3.33 5.09 13.66
N TRP A 130 -2.62 4.56 14.65
CA TRP A 130 -1.74 3.42 14.43
C TRP A 130 -2.54 2.12 14.53
N SER A 131 -2.29 1.19 13.62
CA SER A 131 -2.87 -0.13 13.65
C SER A 131 -1.85 -1.20 13.30
N LYS A 132 -2.04 -2.37 13.90
CA LYS A 132 -1.24 -3.55 13.67
C LYS A 132 -2.15 -4.71 13.34
N ARG A 133 -1.83 -5.44 12.27
CA ARG A 133 -2.47 -6.71 11.92
C ARG A 133 -1.47 -7.84 12.09
N GLY A 134 -1.92 -8.95 12.66
CA GLY A 134 -1.11 -10.13 12.87
C GLY A 134 -1.96 -11.35 13.23
N PRO A 135 -1.32 -12.52 13.43
CA PRO A 135 -2.03 -13.81 13.55
C PRO A 135 -2.93 -13.93 14.78
N ARG A 136 -2.71 -13.14 15.84
CA ARG A 136 -3.41 -13.27 17.12
C ARG A 136 -4.44 -12.18 17.39
N SER A 137 -4.21 -10.97 16.88
CA SER A 137 -5.09 -9.83 17.13
C SER A 137 -4.77 -8.69 16.19
N ASN A 138 -5.82 -7.91 15.89
CA ASN A 138 -5.67 -6.58 15.30
C ASN A 138 -5.71 -5.55 16.42
N GLU A 139 -4.71 -4.68 16.48
CA GLU A 139 -4.62 -3.58 17.44
C GLU A 139 -4.84 -2.26 16.72
N LYS A 140 -5.53 -1.31 17.39
CA LYS A 140 -5.69 0.06 16.91
C LYS A 140 -5.55 1.02 18.08
N VAL A 141 -4.71 2.03 17.93
CA VAL A 141 -4.45 3.06 18.94
C VAL A 141 -4.50 4.44 18.30
N GLU A 142 -5.26 5.35 18.91
CA GLU A 142 -5.26 6.77 18.54
C GLU A 142 -4.13 7.49 19.26
N ILE A 143 -3.26 8.15 18.50
CA ILE A 143 -2.08 8.87 18.97
C ILE A 143 -2.32 10.36 18.77
N ARG A 144 -2.61 11.08 19.87
CA ARG A 144 -2.87 12.53 19.85
C ARG A 144 -1.70 13.38 20.33
N ASN A 145 -0.57 12.76 20.60
CA ASN A 145 0.64 13.43 21.05
C ASN A 145 1.73 13.33 19.97
N LYS A 146 2.33 14.48 19.63
CA LYS A 146 3.38 14.59 18.61
C LYS A 146 4.60 13.71 18.90
N SER A 147 5.13 13.73 20.12
CA SER A 147 6.33 12.97 20.44
C SER A 147 6.05 11.48 20.27
N LYS A 148 4.88 11.02 20.74
CA LYS A 148 4.49 9.62 20.57
C LYS A 148 4.29 9.22 19.11
N TRP A 149 3.76 10.14 18.30
CA TRP A 149 3.58 9.93 16.86
C TRP A 149 4.92 9.82 16.13
N LEU A 150 5.90 10.67 16.47
CA LEU A 150 7.26 10.60 15.93
C LEU A 150 8.02 9.35 16.43
N GLU A 151 7.84 8.95 17.69
CA GLU A 151 8.37 7.67 18.21
C GLU A 151 7.83 6.49 17.41
N VAL A 152 6.53 6.46 17.13
CA VAL A 152 5.91 5.39 16.33
C VAL A 152 6.49 5.35 14.92
N LEU A 153 6.68 6.50 14.26
CA LEU A 153 7.33 6.56 12.95
C LEU A 153 8.75 5.99 12.97
N GLY A 154 9.58 6.41 13.94
CA GLY A 154 10.95 5.92 14.04
C GLY A 154 11.03 4.45 14.42
N ASP A 155 10.36 4.06 15.52
CA ASP A 155 10.54 2.74 16.13
C ASP A 155 9.86 1.61 15.33
N ILE A 156 8.73 1.90 14.66
CA ILE A 156 7.95 0.88 13.94
C ILE A 156 8.21 0.91 12.43
N PHE A 157 8.40 2.10 11.86
CA PHE A 157 8.53 2.29 10.41
C PHE A 157 9.95 2.66 9.97
N GLY A 158 10.87 2.95 10.89
CA GLY A 158 12.23 3.38 10.57
C GLY A 158 12.30 4.79 9.97
N GLU A 159 11.20 5.55 9.97
CA GLU A 159 11.14 6.88 9.36
C GLU A 159 11.30 7.96 10.44
N HIS A 160 12.54 8.44 10.61
CA HIS A 160 12.88 9.44 11.63
C HIS A 160 12.75 10.89 11.15
N LEU A 161 12.33 11.11 9.89
CA LEU A 161 12.18 12.41 9.24
C LEU A 161 13.46 13.24 9.30
N VAL A 162 14.63 12.59 9.19
CA VAL A 162 15.96 13.21 9.41
C VAL A 162 16.24 14.36 8.44
N ASN A 163 15.65 14.33 7.24
CA ASN A 163 15.80 15.35 6.21
C ASN A 163 14.89 16.57 6.43
N TYR A 164 14.01 16.53 7.44
CA TYR A 164 13.13 17.64 7.80
C TYR A 164 13.64 18.34 9.06
N SER A 165 13.62 19.66 9.03
CA SER A 165 13.85 20.53 10.19
C SER A 165 12.80 20.29 11.28
N ASN A 166 13.10 20.74 12.51
CA ASN A 166 12.12 20.68 13.59
C ASN A 166 10.82 21.40 13.19
N GLN A 167 10.92 22.59 12.58
CA GLN A 167 9.76 23.37 12.16
C GLN A 167 8.89 22.62 11.14
N GLU A 168 9.49 21.95 10.15
CA GLU A 168 8.73 21.15 9.18
C GLU A 168 8.04 19.94 9.83
N ARG A 169 8.67 19.29 10.81
CA ARG A 169 8.04 18.21 11.58
C ARG A 169 6.88 18.73 12.45
N ASP A 170 7.01 19.92 13.01
CA ASP A 170 5.93 20.62 13.73
C ASP A 170 4.74 20.89 12.82
N ASP A 171 4.99 21.40 11.62
CA ASP A 171 3.94 21.77 10.68
C ASP A 171 3.28 20.55 10.05
N LEU A 172 4.05 19.49 9.77
CA LEU A 172 3.50 18.17 9.40
C LEU A 172 2.55 17.66 10.49
N TRP A 173 2.98 17.64 11.75
CA TRP A 173 2.14 17.18 12.85
C TRP A 173 0.84 18.00 12.99
N LYS A 174 0.92 19.33 12.90
CA LYS A 174 -0.27 20.19 12.95
C LYS A 174 -1.25 19.85 11.83
N LYS A 175 -0.76 19.64 10.61
CA LYS A 175 -1.59 19.23 9.47
C LYS A 175 -2.26 17.87 9.73
N VAL A 176 -1.48 16.87 10.17
CA VAL A 176 -1.97 15.52 10.47
C VAL A 176 -3.08 15.56 11.53
N LEU A 177 -2.84 16.26 12.65
CA LEU A 177 -3.80 16.37 13.74
C LEU A 177 -5.09 17.08 13.30
N LYS A 178 -4.97 18.20 12.57
CA LYS A 178 -6.11 18.93 12.03
C LYS A 178 -6.98 18.03 11.13
N ASN A 179 -6.36 17.37 10.15
CA ASN A 179 -7.09 16.51 9.20
C ASN A 179 -7.76 15.33 9.92
N HIS A 180 -7.09 14.76 10.94
CA HIS A 180 -7.66 13.70 11.77
C HIS A 180 -8.89 14.18 12.57
N GLU A 181 -8.84 15.38 13.14
CA GLU A 181 -9.98 15.96 13.86
C GLU A 181 -11.17 16.26 12.96
N GLU A 182 -10.92 16.74 11.74
CA GLU A 182 -11.94 16.95 10.71
C GLU A 182 -12.58 15.62 10.28
N TRP A 183 -11.77 14.57 10.07
CA TRP A 183 -12.25 13.23 9.79
C TRP A 183 -13.10 12.66 10.94
N LYS A 184 -12.70 12.84 12.21
CA LYS A 184 -13.52 12.39 13.35
C LYS A 184 -14.88 13.08 13.40
N LYS A 185 -14.94 14.37 13.07
CA LYS A 185 -16.21 15.12 12.98
C LYS A 185 -17.10 14.58 11.87
N SER A 186 -16.55 14.22 10.71
CA SER A 186 -17.33 13.67 9.60
C SER A 186 -17.82 12.24 9.82
N LYS A 187 -17.18 11.48 10.72
CA LYS A 187 -17.61 10.14 11.16
C LYS A 187 -18.60 10.14 12.33
N GLY A 188 -18.75 11.27 13.02
CA GLY A 188 -19.60 11.42 14.20
C GLY A 188 -21.04 11.85 13.92
N ASN A 189 -21.47 11.87 12.65
CA ASN A 189 -22.85 12.10 12.20
C ASN A 189 -23.46 10.83 11.61
#